data_AF-A0A2V7V1I3-F1
#
_entry.id   AF-A0A2V7V1I3-F1
#
_cell.length_a   1.000
_cell.length_b   1.000
_cell.length_c   1.000
_cell.angle_alpha   90.00
_cell.angle_beta   90.00
_cell.angle_gamma   90.00
#
_symmetry.space_group_name_H-M   'P 1'
#
loop_
_entity.id
_entity.type
_entity.pdbx_description
1 polymer ?
#
loop_
_entity_poly.entity_id
_entity_poly.type
_entity_poly.pdbx_seq_one_letter_code
_entity_poly.pdbx_strand_id
1 'polypeptide(L)' 'MSGIDPERYVEQYWKRFPGTYFTGDGARQDKDGYFWIMGRVDDAINVAGPRLGTMEVESALVSHPQVAEDYSVLAREEEE' A
#
# COMPACT_ATOMS: atom_id res chain seq x y z
N MET A 1 -13.00 8.74 -14.14
CA MET A 1 -12.97 7.65 -13.13
C MET A 1 -13.25 6.31 -13.83
N SER A 2 -12.22 5.66 -14.36
CA SER A 2 -12.30 4.28 -14.87
C SER A 2 -10.88 3.72 -15.01
N GLY A 3 -10.15 3.65 -13.89
CA GLY A 3 -8.73 3.28 -13.85
C GLY A 3 -8.44 1.90 -13.28
N ILE A 4 -9.47 1.13 -12.93
CA ILE A 4 -9.29 -0.18 -12.31
C ILE A 4 -9.64 -1.24 -13.35
N ASP A 5 -8.61 -1.93 -13.82
CA ASP A 5 -8.72 -3.13 -14.64
C ASP A 5 -9.47 -4.22 -13.84
N PRO A 6 -10.62 -4.73 -14.33
CA PRO A 6 -11.41 -5.75 -13.65
C PRO A 6 -10.64 -7.05 -13.38
N GLU A 7 -9.76 -7.45 -14.30
CA GLU A 7 -8.99 -8.69 -14.18
C GLU A 7 -7.96 -8.55 -13.07
N ARG A 8 -7.26 -7.40 -13.04
CA ARG A 8 -6.31 -7.05 -11.98
C ARG A 8 -6.99 -6.94 -10.62
N TYR A 9 -8.21 -6.38 -10.57
CA TYR A 9 -9.00 -6.30 -9.33
C TYR A 9 -9.31 -7.68 -8.75
N VAL A 10 -9.76 -8.62 -9.60
CA VAL A 10 -10.07 -9.99 -9.17
C VAL A 10 -8.79 -10.71 -8.73
N GLU A 11 -7.72 -10.59 -9.51
CA GLU A 11 -6.44 -11.20 -9.20
C GLU A 11 -5.88 -10.75 -7.85
N GLN A 12 -5.90 -9.44 -7.60
CA GLN A 12 -5.29 -8.86 -6.41
C GLN A 12 -6.08 -9.19 -5.12
N TYR A 13 -7.41 -9.19 -5.17
CA TYR A 13 -8.21 -9.27 -3.95
C TYR A 13 -8.97 -10.58 -3.73
N TRP A 14 -9.25 -11.35 -4.78
CA TRP A 14 -10.16 -12.50 -4.68
C TRP A 14 -9.51 -13.84 -4.97
N LYS A 15 -8.33 -13.87 -5.61
CA LYS A 15 -7.62 -15.14 -5.90
C LYS A 15 -6.87 -15.71 -4.70
N ARG A 16 -6.29 -14.86 -3.83
CA ARG A 16 -5.43 -15.32 -2.73
C ARG A 16 -6.18 -16.19 -1.73
N PHE A 17 -7.42 -15.82 -1.41
CA PHE A 17 -8.29 -16.53 -0.48
C PHE A 17 -9.67 -16.70 -1.13
N PRO A 18 -9.97 -17.88 -1.71
CA PRO A 18 -11.21 -18.09 -2.45
C PRO A 18 -12.46 -17.71 -1.63
N GLY A 19 -13.33 -16.89 -2.21
CA GLY A 19 -14.56 -16.42 -1.58
C GLY A 19 -14.37 -15.32 -0.52
N THR A 20 -13.15 -14.83 -0.32
CA THR A 20 -12.82 -13.78 0.64
C THR A 20 -12.16 -12.60 -0.05
N TYR A 21 -12.60 -11.37 0.28
CA TYR A 21 -11.93 -10.16 -0.16
C TYR A 21 -10.68 -9.95 0.69
N PHE A 22 -9.51 -10.10 0.09
CA PHE A 22 -8.24 -9.78 0.73
C PHE A 22 -8.09 -8.26 0.77
N THR A 23 -8.21 -7.61 1.93
CA THR A 23 -8.14 -6.15 2.00
C THR A 23 -6.74 -5.62 1.67
N GLY A 24 -5.70 -6.36 2.05
CA GLY A 24 -4.31 -5.91 2.01
C GLY A 24 -3.93 -5.02 3.21
N ASP A 25 -4.79 -4.98 4.23
CA ASP A 25 -4.49 -4.28 5.48
C ASP A 25 -3.95 -5.29 6.50
N GLY A 26 -2.83 -4.96 7.12
CA GLY A 26 -2.28 -5.68 8.25
C GLY A 26 -2.98 -5.22 9.52
N ALA A 27 -3.48 -6.15 10.33
CA ALA A 27 -4.10 -5.83 11.60
C ALA A 27 -3.68 -6.82 12.68
N ARG A 28 -3.58 -6.33 13.92
CA ARG A 28 -3.39 -7.15 15.12
C ARG A 28 -4.69 -7.15 15.92
N GLN A 29 -5.15 -8.34 16.31
CA GLN A 29 -6.27 -8.46 17.23
C GLN A 29 -5.76 -8.51 18.67
N ASP A 30 -6.35 -7.73 19.57
CA ASP A 30 -6.05 -7.79 20.99
C ASP A 30 -6.91 -8.84 21.72
N LYS A 31 -6.65 -9.00 23.03
CA LYS A 31 -7.34 -9.96 23.89
C LYS A 31 -8.83 -9.67 24.06
N ASP A 32 -9.25 -8.42 23.84
CA ASP A 32 -10.62 -7.94 24.00
C ASP A 32 -11.38 -8.03 22.66
N GLY A 33 -10.69 -8.47 21.59
CA GLY A 33 -11.25 -8.73 20.27
C GLY A 33 -11.19 -7.53 19.32
N TYR A 34 -10.58 -6.41 19.72
CA TYR A 34 -10.44 -5.22 18.88
C TYR A 34 -9.29 -5.39 17.89
N PHE A 35 -9.45 -4.80 16.70
CA PHE A 35 -8.45 -4.80 15.64
C PHE A 35 -7.69 -3.48 15.60
N TRP A 36 -6.37 -3.58 15.69
CA TRP A 36 -5.41 -2.50 15.53
C TRP A 36 -4.90 -2.55 14.09
N ILE A 37 -5.25 -1.54 13.28
CA ILE A 37 -4.79 -1.45 11.90
C ILE A 37 -3.34 -0.97 11.92
N MET A 38 -2.44 -1.85 11.47
CA MET A 38 -1.00 -1.62 11.46
C MET A 38 -0.50 -0.96 10.17
N GLY A 39 -1.31 -1.00 9.11
CA GLY A 39 -0.98 -0.40 7.82
C GLY A 39 -1.28 -1.34 6.65
N ARG A 40 -0.67 -1.04 5.51
CA ARG A 40 -0.77 -1.85 4.29
C ARG A 40 0.30 -2.93 4.31
N VAL A 41 -0.06 -4.14 3.89
CA VAL A 41 0.91 -5.23 3.69
C VAL A 41 1.56 -5.21 2.31
N ASP A 42 1.13 -4.30 1.44
CA ASP A 42 1.69 -4.05 0.12
C ASP A 42 2.33 -2.65 0.02
N ASP A 43 3.16 -2.42 -1.00
CA ASP A 43 3.85 -1.14 -1.26
C ASP A 43 2.91 0.00 -1.71
N ALA A 44 1.60 -0.12 -1.46
CA ALA A 44 0.61 0.87 -1.84
C ALA A 44 0.52 1.95 -0.75
N ILE A 45 0.86 3.19 -1.11
CA ILE A 45 0.64 4.35 -0.24
C ILE A 45 -0.77 4.89 -0.53
N ASN A 46 -1.65 4.89 0.47
CA ASN A 46 -2.92 5.60 0.39
C ASN A 46 -2.74 7.04 0.92
N VAL A 47 -2.73 8.03 0.03
CA VAL A 47 -2.73 9.46 0.43
C VAL A 47 -4.10 10.03 0.12
N ALA A 48 -4.92 10.25 1.15
CA ALA A 48 -6.22 10.94 1.04
C ALA A 48 -7.22 10.37 0.01
N GLY A 49 -7.17 9.06 -0.27
CA GLY A 49 -8.14 8.35 -1.13
C GLY A 49 -7.55 7.82 -2.44
N PRO A 50 -6.69 8.55 -3.15
CA PRO A 50 -5.87 8.01 -4.22
C PRO A 50 -4.75 7.08 -3.72
N ARG A 51 -4.52 5.99 -4.46
CA ARG A 51 -3.36 5.11 -4.27
C ARG A 51 -2.20 5.65 -5.09
N LEU A 52 -1.06 5.84 -4.45
CA LEU A 52 0.21 6.17 -5.09
C LEU A 52 1.16 5.01 -4.90
N GLY A 53 1.77 4.55 -6.00
CA GLY A 53 2.87 3.59 -5.93
C GLY A 53 4.15 4.30 -5.53
N THR A 54 5.00 3.66 -4.71
CA THR A 54 6.35 4.16 -4.38
C THR A 54 7.16 4.51 -5.64
N MET A 55 7.07 3.69 -6.67
CA MET A 55 7.75 3.92 -7.95
C MET A 55 7.31 5.21 -8.67
N GLU A 56 6.06 5.66 -8.52
CA GLU A 56 5.60 6.92 -9.13
C GLU A 56 6.24 8.13 -8.45
N VAL A 57 6.39 8.07 -7.12
CA VAL A 57 7.04 9.12 -6.32
C VAL A 57 8.54 9.16 -6.61
N GLU A 58 9.20 8.00 -6.61
CA GLU A 58 10.63 7.89 -6.94
C GLU A 58 10.92 8.36 -8.36
N SER A 59 10.12 7.94 -9.34
CA SER A 59 10.29 8.37 -10.73
C SER A 59 10.11 9.87 -10.90
N ALA A 60 9.22 10.51 -10.15
CA ALA A 60 9.05 11.96 -10.18
C ALA A 60 10.26 12.69 -9.58
N LEU A 61 10.81 12.20 -8.46
CA LEU A 61 11.96 12.81 -7.79
C LEU A 61 13.26 12.64 -8.59
N VAL A 62 13.53 11.46 -9.14
CA VAL A 62 14.70 11.19 -10.00
C VAL A 62 14.66 12.02 -11.29
N SER A 63 13.47 12.42 -11.76
CA SER A 63 13.36 13.29 -12.95
C SER A 63 13.85 14.72 -12.73
N HIS A 64 14.10 15.13 -11.48
CA HIS A 64 14.53 16.48 -11.15
C HIS A 64 16.05 16.64 -11.26
N PRO A 65 16.60 17.62 -12.03
CA PRO A 65 18.04 17.72 -12.31
C PRO A 65 18.94 17.92 -11.09
N GLN A 66 18.37 18.31 -9.95
CA GLN A 66 19.10 18.52 -8.69
C GLN A 66 19.12 17.29 -7.77
N VAL A 67 18.46 16.19 -8.16
CA VAL A 67 18.42 14.94 -7.40
C VAL A 67 19.41 13.96 -8.03
N ALA A 68 20.38 13.49 -7.24
CA ALA A 68 21.42 12.57 -7.72
C ALA A 68 20.95 11.10 -7.70
N GLU A 69 20.25 10.70 -6.65
CA GLU A 69 19.52 9.43 -6.49
C GLU A 69 18.36 9.67 -5.51
N ASP A 70 17.25 8.95 -5.66
CA ASP A 70 16.15 8.96 -4.69
C ASP A 70 15.99 7.57 -4.06
N TYR A 71 15.74 7.56 -2.75
CA TYR A 71 15.32 6.41 -1.97
C TYR A 71 14.14 6.89 -1.12
N SER A 72 12.92 6.63 -1.59
CA SER A 72 11.72 6.99 -0.85
C SER A 72 11.64 6.17 0.44
N VAL A 73 11.91 6.79 1.59
CA VAL A 73 11.85 6.12 2.89
C VAL A 73 10.38 5.96 3.30
N LEU A 74 9.87 4.73 3.21
CA LEU A 74 8.60 4.35 3.85
C LEU A 74 8.75 4.45 5.37
N ALA A 75 7.73 5.01 6.03
CA ALA A 75 7.73 5.29 7.47
C ALA A 75 8.32 4.11 8.26
N ARG A 76 9.41 4.37 9.00
CA ARG A 76 9.96 3.39 9.94
C ARG A 76 9.07 3.39 11.17
N GLU A 77 8.58 2.22 11.57
CA GLU A 77 8.02 2.05 12.90
C GLU A 77 9.13 2.32 13.92
N GLU A 78 8.87 3.19 14.89
CA GLU A 78 9.72 3.27 16.09
C GLU A 78 9.49 1.99 16.89
N GLU A 79 10.56 1.22 17.12
CA GLU A 79 10.53 0.10 18.07
C GLU A 79 10.39 0.66 19.49
N GLU A 80 9.36 0.21 20.20
CA GLU A 80 9.19 0.39 21.65
C GLU A 80 9.55 -0.90 22.40
#